data_AF-A0A7S0A0E8-F1
#
_entry.id   AF-A0A7S0A0E8-F1
#
_cell.length_a   1.000
_cell.length_b   1.000
_cell.length_c   1.000
_cell.angle_alpha   90.00
_cell.angle_beta   90.00
_cell.angle_gamma   90.00
#
_symmetry.space_group_name_H-M   'P 1'
#
loop_
_entity.id
_entity.type
_entity.pdbx_description
1 polymer ?
#
loop_
_entity_poly.entity_id
_entity_poly.type
_entity_poly.pdbx_seq_one_letter_code
_entity_poly.pdbx_strand_id
1 'polypeptide(L)'
;MGERHSYGTSCGCISRRLFILCFSCLLSVLCIIQFVEWVAASHLFDTFIGIAWKPAHEHCIGSHCYEVFSCFGLKDATQHVREPLASVTGLVFLPLGAHAAHHGLGGQMRLLSAYLAVSAVVHVGLVFSDVIYFSACSAYPVNSVHQTLLSEVLPPSPVGPAVVHALREMPYYPAAEVGRLTAGFPVLAWYLAWAGLYAALLAYAAHEARLLGDLLERGPLGLGVHYGLGRWDEVIDHDAVRRHKEREVRSRFFDDAQLPAAAAPADIEAPSLGHRAQTAWRGYGAVLDGLSTPPE
;
A
#
# COMPACT_ATOMS: atom_id res chain seq x y z
N MET A 1 -16.35 3.55 -14.80
CA MET A 1 -15.08 2.85 -15.08
C MET A 1 -14.03 3.50 -14.19
N GLY A 2 -13.48 2.96 -13.12
CA GLY A 2 -13.25 1.59 -12.69
C GLY A 2 -11.83 1.59 -12.14
N GLU A 3 -11.57 2.29 -11.02
CA GLU A 3 -10.23 2.50 -10.43
C GLU A 3 -9.42 1.20 -10.27
N ARG A 4 -10.10 0.05 -10.26
CA ARG A 4 -9.53 -1.30 -10.22
C ARG A 4 -8.48 -1.56 -11.31
N HIS A 5 -8.56 -0.93 -12.49
CA HIS A 5 -7.63 -1.22 -13.58
C HIS A 5 -6.34 -0.40 -13.56
N SER A 6 -6.34 0.79 -12.95
CA SER A 6 -5.20 1.71 -13.09
C SER A 6 -4.07 1.44 -12.10
N TYR A 7 -4.38 0.94 -10.90
CA TYR A 7 -3.41 0.81 -9.80
C TYR A 7 -3.11 -0.64 -9.40
N GLY A 8 -3.72 -1.61 -10.08
CA GLY A 8 -3.63 -3.02 -9.76
C GLY A 8 -4.47 -3.44 -8.55
N THR A 9 -4.42 -4.73 -8.24
CA THR A 9 -5.18 -5.35 -7.15
C THR A 9 -4.26 -5.91 -6.07
N SER A 10 -4.60 -5.65 -4.81
CA SER A 10 -4.08 -6.32 -3.62
C SER A 10 -4.98 -7.51 -3.27
N CYS A 11 -4.41 -8.59 -2.74
CA CYS A 11 -5.10 -9.83 -2.38
C CYS A 11 -5.96 -10.42 -3.53
N GLY A 12 -5.59 -10.14 -4.78
CA GLY A 12 -6.28 -10.61 -5.99
C GLY A 12 -7.64 -9.96 -6.31
N CYS A 13 -8.26 -9.21 -5.38
CA CYS A 13 -9.62 -8.69 -5.59
C CYS A 13 -9.86 -7.25 -5.09
N ILE A 14 -8.99 -6.69 -4.26
CA ILE A 14 -9.17 -5.36 -3.65
C ILE A 14 -8.30 -4.35 -4.42
N SER A 15 -8.82 -3.15 -4.72
CA SER A 15 -7.98 -2.08 -5.29
C SER A 15 -6.81 -1.78 -4.35
N ARG A 16 -5.57 -1.78 -4.86
CA ARG A 16 -4.36 -1.52 -4.06
C ARG A 16 -4.46 -0.23 -3.24
N ARG A 17 -4.99 0.84 -3.85
CA ARG A 17 -5.23 2.13 -3.19
C ARG A 17 -6.20 2.00 -2.02
N LEU A 18 -7.31 1.28 -2.22
CA LEU A 18 -8.31 1.04 -1.18
C LEU A 18 -7.74 0.20 -0.04
N PHE A 19 -6.94 -0.83 -0.36
CA PHE A 19 -6.26 -1.65 0.64
C PHE A 19 -5.35 -0.80 1.54
N ILE A 20 -4.46 0.00 0.97
CA ILE A 20 -3.55 0.87 1.74
C ILE A 20 -4.31 1.93 2.53
N LEU A 21 -5.36 2.52 1.96
CA LEU A 21 -6.21 3.50 2.65
C LEU A 21 -6.87 2.88 3.88
N CYS A 22 -7.58 1.75 3.71
CA CYS A 22 -8.26 1.06 4.80
C CYS A 22 -7.27 0.57 5.86
N PHE A 23 -6.15 -0.02 5.44
CA PHE A 23 -5.10 -0.48 6.34
C PHE A 23 -4.52 0.65 7.18
N SER A 24 -4.17 1.77 6.55
CA SER A 24 -3.60 2.94 7.24
C SER A 24 -4.61 3.59 8.18
N CYS A 25 -5.87 3.71 7.78
CA CYS A 25 -6.93 4.22 8.66
C CYS A 25 -7.16 3.31 9.88
N LEU A 26 -7.26 1.99 9.68
CA LEU A 26 -7.49 1.03 10.75
C LEU A 26 -6.32 1.03 11.76
N LEU A 27 -5.08 0.91 11.27
CA LEU A 27 -3.91 0.96 12.16
C LEU A 27 -3.75 2.32 12.82
N SER A 28 -4.09 3.42 12.14
CA SER A 28 -4.05 4.75 12.75
C SER A 28 -5.01 4.87 13.93
N VAL A 29 -6.23 4.34 13.81
CA VAL A 29 -7.20 4.34 14.92
C VAL A 29 -6.67 3.49 16.08
N LEU A 30 -6.09 2.31 15.79
CA LEU A 30 -5.50 1.47 16.83
C LEU A 30 -4.31 2.15 17.53
N CYS A 31 -3.43 2.84 16.79
CA CYS A 31 -2.33 3.62 17.37
C CYS A 31 -2.84 4.79 18.23
N ILE A 32 -3.93 5.45 17.84
CA ILE A 32 -4.56 6.50 18.65
C ILE A 32 -5.07 5.92 19.98
N ILE A 33 -5.78 4.80 19.94
CA ILE A 33 -6.30 4.13 21.15
C ILE A 33 -5.13 3.75 22.07
N GLN A 34 -4.12 3.07 21.55
CA GLN A 34 -2.94 2.65 22.32
C GLN A 34 -2.18 3.85 22.89
N PHE A 35 -2.04 4.94 22.13
CA PHE A 35 -1.40 6.15 22.61
C PHE A 35 -2.19 6.79 23.76
N VAL A 36 -3.52 6.86 23.66
CA VAL A 36 -4.37 7.39 24.73
C VAL A 36 -4.28 6.53 25.99
N GLU A 37 -4.33 5.19 25.85
CA GLU A 37 -4.14 4.26 26.96
C GLU A 37 -2.78 4.42 27.62
N TRP A 38 -1.71 4.53 26.83
CA TRP A 38 -0.36 4.75 27.33
C TRP A 38 -0.21 6.09 28.07
N VAL A 39 -0.77 7.17 27.52
CA VAL A 39 -0.76 8.50 28.18
C VAL A 39 -1.54 8.47 29.50
N ALA A 40 -2.69 7.77 29.53
CA ALA A 40 -3.49 7.61 30.74
C ALA A 40 -2.75 6.78 31.81
N ALA A 41 -2.12 5.68 31.42
CA ALA A 41 -1.37 4.81 32.34
C ALA A 41 -0.08 5.46 32.86
N SER A 42 0.55 6.33 32.07
CA SER A 42 1.81 6.99 32.45
C SER A 42 1.62 8.12 33.47
N HIS A 43 0.39 8.47 33.87
CA HIS A 43 0.10 9.59 34.77
C HIS A 43 0.80 10.91 34.35
N LEU A 44 1.05 11.09 33.06
CA LEU A 44 1.77 12.26 32.53
C LEU A 44 1.00 13.54 32.85
N PHE A 45 -0.32 13.51 32.68
CA PHE A 45 -1.20 14.64 33.01
C PHE A 45 -1.15 15.00 34.49
N ASP A 46 -1.12 14.01 35.38
CA ASP A 46 -1.05 14.26 36.82
C ASP A 46 0.27 14.95 37.20
N THR A 47 1.36 14.55 36.54
CA THR A 47 2.68 15.19 36.69
C THR A 47 2.65 16.64 36.21
N PHE A 48 2.00 16.92 35.06
CA PHE A 48 1.87 18.29 34.53
C PHE A 48 0.99 19.19 35.42
N ILE A 49 -0.02 18.63 36.08
CA ILE A 49 -0.94 19.37 36.97
C ILE A 49 -0.33 19.57 38.37
N GLY A 50 0.87 19.01 38.63
CA GLY A 50 1.55 19.14 39.92
C GLY A 50 0.96 18.25 41.02
N ILE A 51 0.19 17.23 40.64
CA ILE A 51 -0.28 16.20 41.58
C ILE A 51 0.90 15.26 41.80
N ALA A 52 1.67 15.53 42.86
CA ALA A 52 2.81 14.72 43.24
C ALA A 52 2.34 13.36 43.80
N TRP A 53 2.09 12.41 42.91
CA TRP A 53 1.98 11.01 43.31
C TRP A 53 3.34 10.54 43.81
N LYS A 54 3.36 9.83 44.96
CA LYS A 54 4.56 9.09 45.36
C LYS A 54 4.89 8.14 44.20
N PRO A 55 6.12 8.13 43.66
CA PRO A 55 6.47 7.20 42.60
C PRO A 55 6.17 5.79 43.12
N ALA A 56 5.26 5.09 42.43
CA ALA A 56 4.75 3.79 42.88
C ALA A 56 5.88 2.74 42.99
N HIS A 57 7.02 3.00 42.35
CA HIS A 57 8.21 2.18 42.44
C HIS A 57 9.42 3.09 42.72
N GLU A 58 10.11 2.84 43.84
CA GLU A 58 11.52 3.22 44.00
C GLU A 58 12.33 2.42 42.97
N HIS A 59 12.22 2.79 41.69
CA HIS A 59 13.12 2.28 40.66
C HIS A 59 14.51 2.70 41.07
N CYS A 60 15.39 1.72 41.25
CA CYS A 60 16.65 1.97 41.91
C CYS A 60 17.48 2.99 41.11
N ILE A 61 18.08 3.94 41.82
CA ILE A 61 18.88 5.01 41.22
C ILE A 61 20.33 4.65 41.46
N GLY A 62 21.10 4.43 40.38
CA GLY A 62 22.55 4.18 40.46
C GLY A 62 23.05 3.02 39.60
N SER A 63 24.35 2.72 39.71
CA SER A 63 25.03 1.64 38.97
C SER A 63 24.43 0.25 39.22
N HIS A 64 23.74 0.06 40.35
CA HIS A 64 23.05 -1.19 40.71
C HIS A 64 21.76 -1.42 39.93
N CYS A 65 21.23 -0.43 39.20
CA CYS A 65 20.08 -0.61 38.31
C CYS A 65 20.44 -0.92 36.87
N TYR A 66 21.73 -1.03 36.55
CA TYR A 66 22.20 -1.44 35.22
C TYR A 66 22.19 -2.95 35.03
N GLU A 67 21.21 -3.64 35.58
CA GLU A 67 20.90 -5.02 35.20
C GLU A 67 20.18 -5.08 33.83
N VAL A 68 20.63 -4.27 32.87
CA VAL A 68 20.03 -4.15 31.53
C VAL A 68 20.12 -5.48 30.77
N PHE A 69 21.11 -6.32 31.10
CA PHE A 69 21.32 -7.64 30.51
C PHE A 69 20.96 -8.81 31.44
N SER A 70 20.23 -8.58 32.53
CA SER A 70 19.70 -9.68 33.35
C SER A 70 18.33 -10.13 32.86
N CYS A 71 17.92 -11.36 33.21
CA CYS A 71 16.56 -11.83 32.97
C CYS A 71 15.51 -10.89 33.59
N PHE A 72 15.84 -10.22 34.68
CA PHE A 72 14.90 -9.27 35.27
C PHE A 72 14.78 -7.99 34.43
N GLY A 73 15.89 -7.47 33.90
CA GLY A 73 15.88 -6.28 33.06
C GLY A 73 15.26 -6.51 31.67
N LEU A 74 15.50 -7.68 31.06
CA LEU A 74 14.96 -7.99 29.72
C LEU A 74 13.46 -8.28 29.71
N LYS A 75 12.84 -8.63 30.85
CA LYS A 75 11.44 -9.09 30.89
C LYS A 75 10.45 -8.08 30.30
N ASP A 76 10.75 -6.79 30.50
CA ASP A 76 9.92 -5.65 30.10
C ASP A 76 10.51 -4.88 28.91
N ALA A 77 11.77 -5.14 28.56
CA ALA A 77 12.50 -4.35 27.58
C ALA A 77 11.83 -4.36 26.20
N THR A 78 11.37 -5.51 25.73
CA THR A 78 10.73 -5.62 24.40
C THR A 78 9.40 -4.87 24.35
N GLN A 79 8.62 -4.89 25.44
CA GLN A 79 7.37 -4.12 25.54
C GLN A 79 7.66 -2.61 25.49
N HIS A 80 8.61 -2.14 26.30
CA HIS A 80 8.95 -0.71 26.38
C HIS A 80 9.64 -0.16 25.13
N VAL A 81 10.30 -1.00 24.33
CA VAL A 81 10.81 -0.60 23.02
C VAL A 81 9.68 -0.58 21.99
N ARG A 82 8.80 -1.58 22.01
CA ARG A 82 7.72 -1.73 21.04
C ARG A 82 6.67 -0.63 21.14
N GLU A 83 6.17 -0.35 22.34
CA GLU A 83 5.06 0.59 22.55
C GLU A 83 5.33 1.99 21.99
N PRO A 84 6.40 2.71 22.39
CA PRO A 84 6.64 4.06 21.88
C PRO A 84 6.97 4.02 20.39
N LEU A 85 7.73 3.02 19.94
CA LEU A 85 8.10 2.92 18.54
C LEU A 85 6.85 2.71 17.67
N ALA A 86 5.98 1.75 18.01
CA ALA A 86 4.79 1.47 17.21
C ALA A 86 3.74 2.59 17.33
N SER A 87 3.42 3.02 18.54
CA SER A 87 2.32 3.97 18.78
C SER A 87 2.68 5.40 18.36
N VAL A 88 3.83 5.93 18.79
CA VAL A 88 4.19 7.35 18.54
C VAL A 88 4.53 7.56 17.07
N THR A 89 5.36 6.70 16.48
CA THR A 89 5.69 6.86 15.06
C THR A 89 4.49 6.50 14.16
N GLY A 90 3.69 5.49 14.55
CA GLY A 90 2.46 5.12 13.84
C GLY A 90 1.45 6.25 13.79
N LEU A 91 1.32 7.03 14.88
CA LEU A 91 0.46 8.21 14.96
C LEU A 91 0.81 9.29 13.93
N VAL A 92 2.05 9.33 13.43
CA VAL A 92 2.49 10.29 12.41
C VAL A 92 2.41 9.68 11.01
N PHE A 93 3.01 8.50 10.80
CA PHE A 93 3.16 7.93 9.47
C PHE A 93 1.88 7.30 8.92
N LEU A 94 1.01 6.73 9.76
CA LEU A 94 -0.21 6.06 9.29
C LEU A 94 -1.29 7.06 8.81
N PRO A 95 -1.61 8.17 9.52
CA PRO A 95 -2.51 9.19 8.97
C PRO A 95 -1.95 9.83 7.70
N LEU A 96 -0.64 10.11 7.67
CA LEU A 96 0.03 10.61 6.47
C LEU A 96 -0.12 9.62 5.32
N GLY A 97 -0.03 8.32 5.61
CA GLY A 97 -0.27 7.23 4.68
C GLY A 97 -1.69 7.21 4.13
N ALA A 98 -2.70 7.34 4.99
CA ALA A 98 -4.09 7.43 4.58
C ALA A 98 -4.35 8.65 3.69
N HIS A 99 -3.85 9.83 4.11
CA HIS A 99 -3.93 11.07 3.35
C HIS A 99 -3.27 10.94 1.96
N ALA A 100 -2.05 10.39 1.92
CA ALA A 100 -1.32 10.20 0.68
C ALA A 100 -1.97 9.18 -0.26
N ALA A 101 -2.57 8.11 0.26
CA ALA A 101 -3.34 7.16 -0.54
C ALA A 101 -4.63 7.80 -1.07
N HIS A 102 -5.26 8.69 -0.29
CA HIS A 102 -6.44 9.44 -0.72
C HIS A 102 -6.11 10.50 -1.79
N HIS A 103 -5.00 11.22 -1.68
CA HIS A 103 -4.64 12.29 -2.65
C HIS A 103 -3.70 11.85 -3.77
N GLY A 104 -3.16 10.63 -3.73
CA GLY A 104 -2.23 10.13 -4.75
C GLY A 104 -0.82 10.71 -4.63
N LEU A 105 -0.34 10.96 -3.41
CA LEU A 105 0.97 11.57 -3.16
C LEU A 105 2.07 10.51 -3.09
N GLY A 106 2.76 10.26 -4.21
CA GLY A 106 3.77 9.21 -4.35
C GLY A 106 4.95 9.29 -3.36
N GLY A 107 5.49 10.50 -3.12
CA GLY A 107 6.60 10.68 -2.17
C GLY A 107 6.24 10.30 -0.73
N GLN A 108 5.02 10.64 -0.28
CA GLN A 108 4.51 10.25 1.04
C GLN A 108 4.21 8.74 1.12
N MET A 109 3.80 8.10 0.01
CA MET A 109 3.67 6.64 -0.07
C MET A 109 4.99 5.89 0.07
N ARG A 110 6.08 6.42 -0.49
CA ARG A 110 7.42 5.84 -0.28
C ARG A 110 7.87 5.95 1.17
N LEU A 111 7.59 7.09 1.82
CA LEU A 111 7.87 7.28 3.24
C LEU A 111 7.09 6.28 4.10
N LEU A 112 5.79 6.08 3.83
CA LEU A 112 4.98 5.06 4.48
C LEU A 112 5.56 3.65 4.26
N SER A 113 5.95 3.31 3.03
CA SER A 113 6.55 2.01 2.71
C SER A 113 7.83 1.76 3.49
N ALA A 114 8.73 2.74 3.56
CA ALA A 114 9.96 2.64 4.34
C ALA A 114 9.65 2.47 5.84
N TYR A 115 8.69 3.23 6.37
CA TYR A 115 8.23 3.11 7.75
C TYR A 115 7.71 1.70 8.06
N LEU A 116 6.80 1.17 7.24
CA LEU A 116 6.23 -0.17 7.43
C LEU A 116 7.28 -1.26 7.32
N ALA A 117 8.26 -1.12 6.41
CA ALA A 117 9.37 -2.06 6.28
C ALA A 117 10.27 -2.07 7.53
N VAL A 118 10.65 -0.88 8.04
CA VAL A 118 11.42 -0.76 9.27
C VAL A 118 10.64 -1.33 10.46
N SER A 119 9.34 -1.02 10.57
CA SER A 119 8.47 -1.55 11.62
C SER A 119 8.37 -3.08 11.59
N ALA A 120 8.27 -3.68 10.40
CA ALA A 120 8.29 -5.13 10.22
C ALA A 120 9.62 -5.75 10.69
N VAL A 121 10.76 -5.16 10.31
CA VAL A 121 12.09 -5.62 10.73
C VAL A 121 12.25 -5.53 12.25
N VAL A 122 11.83 -4.42 12.86
CA VAL A 122 11.88 -4.27 14.32
C VAL A 122 10.99 -5.29 15.01
N HIS A 123 9.78 -5.55 14.50
CA HIS A 123 8.91 -6.60 15.05
C HIS A 123 9.57 -7.98 15.02
N VAL A 124 10.22 -8.35 13.91
CA VAL A 124 10.95 -9.62 13.81
C VAL A 124 12.10 -9.67 14.82
N GLY A 125 12.86 -8.58 14.98
CA GLY A 125 13.93 -8.48 15.97
C GLY A 125 13.45 -8.64 17.41
N LEU A 126 12.30 -8.03 17.75
CA LEU A 126 11.68 -8.16 19.07
C LEU A 126 11.21 -9.59 19.34
N VAL A 127 10.57 -10.24 18.36
CA VAL A 127 10.17 -11.65 18.46
C VAL A 127 11.38 -12.55 18.69
N PHE A 128 12.46 -12.33 17.95
CA PHE A 128 13.69 -13.09 18.13
C PHE A 128 14.28 -12.90 19.54
N SER A 129 14.26 -11.67 20.04
CA SER A 129 14.73 -11.32 21.39
C SER A 129 13.88 -12.00 22.48
N ASP A 130 12.56 -12.05 22.29
CA ASP A 130 11.62 -12.74 23.19
C ASP A 130 11.86 -14.26 23.23
N VAL A 131 12.20 -14.88 22.09
CA VAL A 131 12.53 -16.32 22.04
C VAL A 131 13.84 -16.60 22.78
N ILE A 132 14.87 -15.78 22.58
CA ILE A 132 16.14 -15.90 23.31
C ILE A 132 15.87 -15.77 24.81
N TYR A 133 15.12 -14.75 25.22
CA TYR A 133 14.74 -14.52 26.60
C TYR A 133 14.03 -15.74 27.20
N PHE A 134 13.02 -16.28 26.52
CA PHE A 134 12.30 -17.47 26.98
C PHE A 134 13.23 -18.67 27.16
N SER A 135 14.13 -18.90 26.20
CA SER A 135 15.08 -20.03 26.25
C SER A 135 16.12 -19.90 27.36
N ALA A 136 16.60 -18.69 27.63
CA ALA A 136 17.64 -18.45 28.63
C ALA A 136 17.09 -18.37 30.06
N CYS A 137 15.92 -17.75 30.24
CA CYS A 137 15.36 -17.41 31.55
C CYS A 137 14.24 -18.37 31.99
N SER A 138 13.79 -19.29 31.13
CA SER A 138 12.68 -20.22 31.39
C SER A 138 11.39 -19.50 31.86
N ALA A 139 11.13 -18.35 31.26
CA ALA A 139 9.98 -17.51 31.57
C ALA A 139 9.50 -16.72 30.37
N TYR A 140 8.23 -16.36 30.39
CA TYR A 140 7.61 -15.61 29.31
C TYR A 140 7.93 -14.11 29.45
N PRO A 141 8.35 -13.43 28.36
CA PRO A 141 8.46 -11.97 28.38
C PRO A 141 7.06 -11.36 28.51
N VAL A 142 6.98 -10.19 29.15
CA VAL A 142 5.70 -9.52 29.45
C VAL A 142 4.89 -9.27 28.18
N ASN A 143 5.55 -8.86 27.10
CA ASN A 143 4.96 -8.69 25.77
C ASN A 143 4.22 -9.94 25.27
N SER A 144 4.79 -11.14 25.47
CA SER A 144 4.15 -12.40 25.03
C SER A 144 2.91 -12.75 25.86
N VAL A 145 2.96 -12.58 27.19
CA VAL A 145 1.82 -12.84 28.08
C VAL A 145 0.70 -11.84 27.84
N HIS A 146 1.03 -10.56 27.70
CA HIS A 146 0.04 -9.52 27.41
C HIS A 146 -0.67 -9.77 26.09
N GLN A 147 0.05 -10.14 25.03
CA GLN A 147 -0.57 -10.34 23.72
C GLN A 147 -1.37 -11.62 23.59
N THR A 148 -1.01 -12.67 24.32
CA THR A 148 -1.65 -13.98 24.17
C THR A 148 -2.68 -14.29 25.25
N LEU A 149 -2.42 -13.90 26.50
CA LEU A 149 -3.23 -14.29 27.65
C LEU A 149 -4.01 -13.11 28.25
N LEU A 150 -3.51 -11.87 28.14
CA LEU A 150 -4.18 -10.70 28.73
C LEU A 150 -4.86 -9.78 27.72
N SER A 151 -4.72 -10.06 26.41
CA SER A 151 -5.35 -9.28 25.34
C SER A 151 -6.87 -9.45 25.38
N GLU A 152 -7.59 -8.34 25.44
CA GLU A 152 -9.05 -8.30 25.42
C GLU A 152 -9.62 -8.08 24.00
N VAL A 153 -8.81 -7.57 23.07
CA VAL A 153 -9.29 -7.10 21.76
C VAL A 153 -9.24 -8.22 20.71
N LEU A 154 -8.04 -8.62 20.29
CA LEU A 154 -7.85 -9.64 19.28
C LEU A 154 -6.39 -10.16 19.29
N PRO A 155 -6.15 -11.48 19.35
CA PRO A 155 -7.13 -12.54 19.62
C PRO A 155 -7.70 -12.43 21.05
N PRO A 156 -8.96 -12.85 21.29
CA PRO A 156 -9.48 -12.94 22.64
C PRO A 156 -8.64 -13.93 23.47
N SER A 157 -8.48 -13.62 24.75
CA SER A 157 -7.77 -14.49 25.68
C SER A 157 -8.35 -15.92 25.66
N PRO A 158 -7.52 -16.96 25.48
CA PRO A 158 -7.96 -18.35 25.49
C PRO A 158 -8.22 -18.87 26.91
N VAL A 159 -7.93 -18.08 27.94
CA VAL A 159 -8.03 -18.48 29.35
C VAL A 159 -9.17 -17.78 30.07
N GLY A 160 -9.68 -18.39 31.12
CA GLY A 160 -10.78 -17.83 31.91
C GLY A 160 -10.37 -16.56 32.68
N PRO A 161 -11.33 -15.68 33.03
CA PRO A 161 -11.06 -14.40 33.69
C PRO A 161 -10.36 -14.54 35.06
N ALA A 162 -10.60 -15.64 35.79
CA ALA A 162 -9.90 -15.91 37.05
C ALA A 162 -8.38 -16.12 36.84
N VAL A 163 -8.00 -16.78 35.75
CA VAL A 163 -6.58 -16.98 35.39
C VAL A 163 -5.96 -15.66 34.93
N VAL A 164 -6.70 -14.85 34.16
CA VAL A 164 -6.27 -13.50 33.77
C VAL A 164 -5.97 -12.64 35.01
N HIS A 165 -6.85 -12.68 36.01
CA HIS A 165 -6.63 -11.94 37.27
C HIS A 165 -5.39 -12.43 38.01
N ALA A 166 -5.22 -13.75 38.13
CA ALA A 166 -4.04 -14.33 38.78
C ALA A 166 -2.74 -13.94 38.04
N LEU A 167 -2.75 -13.95 36.70
CA LEU A 167 -1.62 -13.53 35.88
C LEU A 167 -1.31 -12.03 36.05
N ARG A 168 -2.31 -11.16 36.12
CA ARG A 168 -2.12 -9.71 36.33
C ARG A 168 -1.45 -9.38 37.67
N GLU A 169 -1.60 -10.23 38.67
CA GLU A 169 -0.97 -10.06 39.99
C GLU A 169 0.47 -10.58 40.05
N MET A 170 0.91 -11.33 39.03
CA MET A 170 2.26 -11.90 39.01
C MET A 170 3.31 -10.85 38.58
N PRO A 171 4.37 -10.62 39.37
CA PRO A 171 5.44 -9.67 38.99
C PRO A 171 6.39 -10.22 37.90
N TYR A 172 6.33 -11.52 37.64
CA TYR A 172 7.15 -12.27 36.69
C TYR A 172 6.38 -13.51 36.23
N TYR A 173 6.71 -14.04 35.05
CA TYR A 173 5.94 -15.13 34.42
C TYR A 173 6.77 -16.41 34.20
N PRO A 174 7.10 -17.19 35.26
CA PRO A 174 7.82 -18.46 35.11
C PRO A 174 7.05 -19.42 34.20
N ALA A 175 7.74 -20.08 33.26
CA ALA A 175 7.08 -20.93 32.27
C ALA A 175 6.30 -22.09 32.92
N ALA A 176 6.85 -22.68 34.00
CA ALA A 176 6.21 -23.77 34.74
C ALA A 176 4.91 -23.33 35.44
N GLU A 177 4.90 -22.14 36.04
CA GLU A 177 3.74 -21.63 36.77
C GLU A 177 2.63 -21.15 35.82
N VAL A 178 2.99 -20.43 34.77
CA VAL A 178 2.04 -20.05 33.70
C VAL A 178 1.48 -21.30 33.03
N GLY A 179 2.32 -22.31 32.75
CA GLY A 179 1.87 -23.59 32.21
C GLY A 179 0.87 -24.29 33.13
N ARG A 180 1.10 -24.28 34.45
CA ARG A 180 0.15 -24.84 35.43
C ARG A 180 -1.18 -24.07 35.44
N LEU A 181 -1.14 -22.73 35.46
CA LEU A 181 -2.34 -21.88 35.50
C LEU A 181 -3.17 -21.98 34.22
N THR A 182 -2.52 -22.16 33.07
CA THR A 182 -3.17 -22.22 31.75
C THR A 182 -3.44 -23.65 31.26
N ALA A 183 -3.33 -24.65 32.14
CA ALA A 183 -3.50 -26.07 31.81
C ALA A 183 -2.63 -26.55 30.63
N GLY A 184 -1.41 -26.02 30.52
CA GLY A 184 -0.42 -26.40 29.50
C GLY A 184 -0.63 -25.73 28.14
N PHE A 185 -1.36 -24.61 28.06
CA PHE A 185 -1.56 -23.89 26.81
C PHE A 185 -0.20 -23.47 26.19
N PRO A 186 0.01 -23.65 24.87
CA PRO A 186 1.28 -23.36 24.22
C PRO A 186 1.44 -21.84 23.93
N VAL A 187 1.63 -21.06 24.99
CA VAL A 187 1.73 -19.59 24.97
C VAL A 187 2.73 -19.08 23.92
N LEU A 188 3.95 -19.65 23.89
CA LEU A 188 4.99 -19.21 22.96
C LEU A 188 4.60 -19.48 21.50
N ALA A 189 4.04 -20.65 21.19
CA ALA A 189 3.67 -20.99 19.81
C ALA A 189 2.55 -20.07 19.31
N TRP A 190 1.56 -19.77 20.17
CA TRP A 190 0.47 -18.84 19.86
C TRP A 190 1.01 -17.42 19.65
N TYR A 191 1.92 -16.96 20.52
CA TYR A 191 2.60 -15.67 20.38
C TYR A 191 3.34 -15.57 19.04
N LEU A 192 4.16 -16.57 18.70
CA LEU A 192 4.93 -16.60 17.46
C LEU A 192 4.04 -16.60 16.22
N ALA A 193 2.93 -17.33 16.25
CA ALA A 193 1.96 -17.35 15.15
C ALA A 193 1.36 -15.96 14.89
N TRP A 194 0.89 -15.29 15.95
CA TRP A 194 0.29 -13.96 15.83
C TRP A 194 1.29 -12.87 15.51
N ALA A 195 2.45 -12.87 16.16
CA ALA A 195 3.51 -11.91 15.88
C ALA A 195 4.06 -12.09 14.45
N GLY A 196 4.20 -13.34 14.00
CA GLY A 196 4.59 -13.68 12.63
C GLY A 196 3.55 -13.21 11.60
N LEU A 197 2.26 -13.45 11.86
CA LEU A 197 1.18 -12.96 11.00
C LEU A 197 1.18 -11.43 10.91
N TYR A 198 1.36 -10.74 12.03
CA TYR A 198 1.42 -9.28 12.06
C TYR A 198 2.64 -8.73 11.30
N ALA A 199 3.82 -9.32 11.50
CA ALA A 199 5.03 -8.94 10.76
C ALA A 199 4.88 -9.19 9.25
N ALA A 200 4.27 -10.31 8.85
CA ALA A 200 3.98 -10.62 7.46
C ALA A 200 3.00 -9.61 6.85
N LEU A 201 1.95 -9.22 7.59
CA LEU A 201 0.99 -8.20 7.17
C LEU A 201 1.66 -6.83 6.99
N LEU A 202 2.54 -6.41 7.92
CA LEU A 202 3.32 -5.17 7.79
C LEU A 202 4.24 -5.21 6.56
N ALA A 203 4.95 -6.30 6.34
CA ALA A 203 5.84 -6.46 5.18
C ALA A 203 5.05 -6.44 3.86
N TYR A 204 3.89 -7.10 3.82
CA TYR A 204 3.00 -7.08 2.66
C TYR A 204 2.46 -5.67 2.40
N ALA A 205 2.01 -4.96 3.43
CA ALA A 205 1.56 -3.57 3.31
C ALA A 205 2.69 -2.63 2.86
N ALA A 206 3.92 -2.84 3.34
CA ALA A 206 5.08 -2.09 2.89
C ALA A 206 5.35 -2.28 1.40
N HIS A 207 5.24 -3.53 0.92
CA HIS A 207 5.37 -3.87 -0.51
C HIS A 207 4.29 -3.20 -1.35
N GLU A 208 3.02 -3.32 -0.95
CA GLU A 208 1.89 -2.72 -1.65
C GLU A 208 1.96 -1.18 -1.66
N ALA A 209 2.40 -0.55 -0.56
CA ALA A 209 2.63 0.89 -0.49
C ALA A 209 3.75 1.35 -1.44
N ARG A 210 4.82 0.55 -1.56
CA ARG A 210 5.92 0.82 -2.51
C ARG A 210 5.43 0.80 -3.94
N LEU A 211 4.72 -0.27 -4.32
CA LEU A 211 4.16 -0.41 -5.66
C LEU A 211 3.17 0.71 -5.98
N LEU A 212 2.33 1.08 -5.02
CA LEU A 212 1.41 2.21 -5.19
C LEU A 212 2.17 3.53 -5.38
N GLY A 213 3.19 3.80 -4.56
CA GLY A 213 4.02 5.01 -4.70
C GLY A 213 4.72 5.08 -6.06
N ASP A 214 5.24 3.95 -6.55
CA ASP A 214 5.88 3.88 -7.86
C ASP A 214 4.88 4.09 -9.02
N LEU A 215 3.66 3.58 -8.91
CA LEU A 215 2.59 3.82 -9.89
C LEU A 215 2.08 5.26 -9.87
N LEU A 216 2.01 5.89 -8.69
CA LEU A 216 1.59 7.29 -8.55
C LEU A 216 2.62 8.26 -9.16
N GLU A 217 3.91 7.98 -9.02
CA GLU A 217 4.95 8.84 -9.60
C GLU A 217 5.20 8.56 -11.08
N ARG A 218 5.21 7.29 -11.50
CA ARG A 218 5.59 6.93 -12.86
C ARG A 218 4.40 6.67 -13.79
N GLY A 219 3.17 6.66 -13.28
CA GLY A 219 2.01 6.18 -14.02
C GLY A 219 2.01 4.66 -14.23
N PRO A 220 0.90 4.09 -14.74
CA PRO A 220 0.73 2.64 -14.90
C PRO A 220 1.73 1.98 -15.88
N LEU A 221 2.34 2.77 -16.77
CA LEU A 221 3.33 2.31 -17.75
C LEU A 221 4.77 2.66 -17.38
N GLY A 222 5.02 3.28 -16.21
CA GLY A 222 6.37 3.68 -15.82
C GLY A 222 6.93 4.89 -16.59
N LEU A 223 6.10 5.56 -17.40
CA LEU A 223 6.50 6.63 -18.33
C LEU A 223 6.60 8.03 -17.68
N GLY A 224 6.43 8.13 -16.36
CA GLY A 224 6.63 9.34 -15.56
C GLY A 224 5.37 10.18 -15.35
N VAL A 225 5.47 11.17 -14.45
CA VAL A 225 4.42 12.16 -14.12
C VAL A 225 3.98 13.00 -15.33
N HIS A 226 4.83 13.08 -16.35
CA HIS A 226 4.52 13.75 -17.62
C HIS A 226 3.61 12.93 -18.53
N TYR A 227 3.37 11.65 -18.19
CA TYR A 227 2.38 10.78 -18.83
C TYR A 227 0.98 10.97 -18.21
N GLY A 228 0.68 12.18 -17.73
CA GLY A 228 -0.66 12.56 -17.30
C GLY A 228 -1.62 12.48 -18.47
N LEU A 229 -2.69 11.70 -18.30
CA LEU A 229 -3.78 11.41 -19.24
C LEU A 229 -4.48 12.63 -19.88
N GLY A 230 -4.13 13.86 -19.50
CA GLY A 230 -4.63 15.09 -20.14
C GLY A 230 -3.71 15.65 -21.22
N ARG A 231 -2.40 15.33 -21.24
CA ARG A 231 -1.46 15.89 -22.23
C ARG A 231 -1.31 15.08 -23.50
N TRP A 232 -1.73 13.81 -23.52
CA TRP A 232 -1.77 13.06 -24.77
C TRP A 232 -2.86 13.60 -25.71
N ASP A 233 -4.00 14.04 -25.17
CA ASP A 233 -5.04 14.72 -25.97
C ASP A 233 -4.62 16.14 -26.38
N GLU A 234 -3.71 16.79 -25.65
CA GLU A 234 -3.19 18.11 -26.03
C GLU A 234 -2.03 18.05 -27.04
N VAL A 235 -1.20 17.00 -27.00
CA VAL A 235 -0.02 16.85 -27.90
C VAL A 235 -0.34 16.05 -29.14
N ILE A 236 -1.25 15.07 -29.05
CA ILE A 236 -1.80 14.41 -30.23
C ILE A 236 -2.96 15.27 -30.71
N ASP A 237 -2.69 16.09 -31.72
CA ASP A 237 -3.74 16.73 -32.51
C ASP A 237 -4.59 15.61 -33.14
N HIS A 238 -5.69 15.25 -32.49
CA HIS A 238 -6.63 14.25 -32.96
C HIS A 238 -7.18 14.62 -34.34
N ASP A 239 -7.24 15.90 -34.68
CA ASP A 239 -7.59 16.35 -36.03
C ASP A 239 -6.46 16.12 -37.02
N ALA A 240 -5.18 16.19 -36.61
CA ALA A 240 -4.07 15.78 -37.47
C ALA A 240 -4.04 14.27 -37.71
N VAL A 241 -4.28 13.45 -36.68
CA VAL A 241 -4.38 11.99 -36.82
C VAL A 241 -5.58 11.61 -37.68
N ARG A 242 -6.73 12.26 -37.49
CA ARG A 242 -7.91 12.08 -38.32
C ARG A 242 -7.64 12.48 -39.77
N ARG A 243 -7.01 13.62 -40.02
CA ARG A 243 -6.61 14.07 -41.37
C ARG A 243 -5.60 13.12 -42.02
N HIS A 244 -4.65 12.57 -41.25
CA HIS A 244 -3.72 11.56 -41.75
C HIS A 244 -4.44 10.28 -42.14
N LYS A 245 -5.35 9.81 -41.28
CA LYS A 245 -6.15 8.60 -41.54
C LYS A 245 -7.09 8.80 -42.73
N GLU A 246 -7.70 9.98 -42.89
CA GLU A 246 -8.50 10.33 -44.07
C GLU A 246 -7.66 10.38 -45.36
N ARG A 247 -6.39 10.80 -45.29
CA ARG A 247 -5.44 10.75 -46.42
C ARG A 247 -4.99 9.33 -46.76
N GLU A 248 -4.77 8.49 -45.75
CA GLU A 248 -4.34 7.10 -45.91
C GLU A 248 -5.48 6.16 -46.30
N VAL A 249 -6.73 6.53 -46.04
CA VAL A 249 -7.90 5.96 -46.71
C VAL A 249 -7.92 6.47 -48.16
N ARG A 250 -6.86 6.16 -48.91
CA ARG A 250 -6.97 6.00 -50.35
C ARG A 250 -8.04 4.93 -50.54
N SER A 251 -9.15 5.32 -51.17
CA SER A 251 -10.23 4.39 -51.42
C SER A 251 -9.64 3.18 -52.15
N ARG A 252 -9.85 1.98 -51.59
CA ARG A 252 -9.53 0.72 -52.28
C ARG A 252 -10.17 0.65 -53.67
N PHE A 253 -11.18 1.48 -53.91
CA PHE A 253 -11.79 1.70 -55.21
C PHE A 253 -10.81 2.10 -56.32
N PHE A 254 -9.73 2.85 -56.04
CA PHE A 254 -8.72 3.17 -57.07
C PHE A 254 -7.81 2.00 -57.42
N ASP A 255 -7.57 1.10 -56.48
CA ASP A 255 -6.80 -0.13 -56.71
C ASP A 255 -7.68 -1.22 -57.35
N ASP A 256 -8.97 -1.30 -56.96
CA ASP A 256 -9.96 -2.20 -57.56
C ASP A 256 -10.38 -1.74 -58.98
N ALA A 257 -10.26 -0.45 -59.30
CA ALA A 257 -10.49 0.08 -60.65
C ALA A 257 -9.32 -0.15 -61.61
N GLN A 258 -8.16 -0.64 -61.14
CA GLN A 258 -7.10 -1.15 -62.01
C GLN A 258 -7.45 -2.57 -62.47
N LEU A 259 -8.56 -2.69 -63.20
CA LEU A 259 -8.80 -3.85 -64.04
C LEU A 259 -7.63 -3.93 -65.04
N PRO A 260 -6.93 -5.07 -65.15
CA PRO A 260 -5.89 -5.24 -66.16
C PRO A 260 -6.53 -4.95 -67.52
N ALA A 261 -5.98 -3.96 -68.25
CA ALA A 261 -6.48 -3.49 -69.54
C ALA A 261 -6.57 -4.59 -70.63
N ALA A 262 -6.12 -5.82 -70.32
CA ALA A 262 -6.17 -6.99 -71.19
C ALA A 262 -7.48 -7.81 -71.09
N ALA A 263 -8.43 -7.45 -70.21
CA ALA A 263 -9.69 -8.18 -70.07
C ALA A 263 -10.92 -7.28 -70.25
N ALA A 264 -10.90 -6.38 -71.25
CA ALA A 264 -12.15 -5.86 -71.78
C ALA A 264 -12.83 -6.99 -72.57
N PRO A 265 -13.94 -7.60 -72.08
CA PRO A 265 -14.73 -8.47 -72.92
C PRO A 265 -15.18 -7.66 -74.13
N ALA A 266 -15.01 -8.23 -75.33
CA ALA A 266 -15.51 -7.63 -76.55
C ALA A 266 -16.99 -7.28 -76.36
N ASP A 267 -17.33 -6.00 -76.49
CA ASP A 267 -18.71 -5.50 -76.48
C ASP A 267 -19.50 -6.24 -77.57
N ILE A 268 -20.29 -7.25 -77.17
CA ILE A 268 -21.19 -8.01 -78.06
C ILE A 268 -22.49 -7.24 -78.34
N GLU A 269 -22.75 -6.13 -77.65
CA GLU A 269 -23.93 -5.30 -77.88
C GLU A 269 -23.55 -3.92 -78.42
N ALA A 270 -23.00 -3.90 -79.65
CA ALA A 270 -23.01 -2.71 -80.48
C ALA A 270 -24.32 -2.66 -81.29
N PRO A 271 -25.33 -1.84 -80.92
CA PRO A 271 -26.44 -1.55 -81.81
C PRO A 271 -25.94 -0.69 -82.98
N SER A 272 -25.98 -1.30 -84.16
CA SER A 272 -25.79 -0.64 -85.44
C SER A 272 -26.97 0.29 -85.72
N LEU A 273 -26.91 1.56 -85.31
CA LEU A 273 -27.73 2.62 -85.91
C LEU A 273 -27.23 4.00 -85.46
N GLY A 274 -26.85 4.80 -86.45
CA GLY A 274 -26.16 6.06 -86.25
C GLY A 274 -27.00 7.12 -85.56
N HIS A 275 -26.38 7.83 -84.64
CA HIS A 275 -26.67 9.25 -84.44
C HIS A 275 -25.40 10.03 -84.17
N ARG A 276 -25.08 10.84 -85.18
CA ARG A 276 -24.16 11.97 -85.16
C ARG A 276 -24.76 13.02 -84.24
N ALA A 277 -24.25 13.16 -83.03
CA ALA A 277 -24.53 14.31 -82.18
C ALA A 277 -23.20 14.91 -81.69
N GLN A 278 -22.87 16.05 -82.28
CA GLN A 278 -21.89 16.98 -81.76
C GLN A 278 -22.36 17.47 -80.39
N THR A 279 -21.59 17.22 -79.34
CA THR A 279 -21.65 18.07 -78.14
C THR A 279 -20.24 18.32 -77.63
N ALA A 280 -19.86 19.58 -77.76
CA ALA A 280 -18.67 20.18 -77.19
C ALA A 280 -18.64 19.98 -75.68
N TRP A 281 -17.67 19.22 -75.19
CA TRP A 281 -17.33 19.19 -73.78
C TRP A 281 -16.37 20.33 -73.47
N ARG A 282 -16.97 21.40 -72.95
CA ARG A 282 -16.31 22.44 -72.16
C ARG A 282 -15.62 21.80 -70.96
N GLY A 283 -14.41 22.27 -70.70
CA GLY A 283 -13.53 21.79 -69.66
C GLY A 283 -14.00 22.04 -68.24
N TYR A 284 -13.39 21.28 -67.34
CA TYR A 284 -13.13 21.67 -65.97
C TYR A 284 -11.63 21.54 -65.75
N GLY A 285 -10.95 22.69 -65.79
CA GLY A 285 -9.60 22.82 -65.27
C GLY A 285 -9.68 22.82 -63.74
N ALA A 286 -9.02 21.85 -63.10
CA ALA A 286 -8.67 21.96 -61.70
C ALA A 286 -7.38 22.80 -61.61
N VAL A 287 -7.54 24.04 -61.14
CA VAL A 287 -6.43 24.93 -60.77
C VAL A 287 -5.82 24.39 -59.48
N LEU A 288 -4.54 23.99 -59.55
CA LEU A 288 -3.69 23.75 -58.39
C LEU A 288 -3.03 25.08 -58.00
N ASP A 289 -3.72 25.88 -57.19
CA ASP A 289 -3.08 26.84 -56.28
C ASP A 289 -2.78 26.07 -54.99
N GLY A 290 -1.63 26.15 -54.33
CA GLY A 290 -0.56 27.12 -54.36
C GLY A 290 0.11 27.01 -52.99
N LEU A 291 1.41 26.75 -53.00
CA LEU A 291 2.31 26.74 -51.86
C LEU A 291 2.13 27.97 -50.95
N SER A 292 2.19 27.78 -49.63
CA SER A 292 2.77 28.77 -48.73
C SER A 292 3.60 28.10 -47.63
N THR A 293 4.91 28.23 -47.78
CA THR A 293 5.93 28.02 -46.75
C THR A 293 6.00 29.28 -45.88
N PRO A 294 6.02 29.18 -44.54
CA PRO A 294 6.38 30.32 -43.69
C PRO A 294 7.91 30.51 -43.66
N PRO A 295 8.40 31.77 -43.54
CA PRO A 295 9.81 32.09 -43.36
C PRO A 295 10.24 31.91 -41.89
N GLU A 296 11.56 31.91 -41.74
CA GLU A 296 12.44 31.71 -40.56
C GLU A 296 11.99 32.32 -39.23
#